data_AF-A0A832UU46-F1
#
_entry.id   AF-A0A832UU46-F1
#
_cell.length_a   1.000
_cell.length_b   1.000
_cell.length_c   1.000
_cell.angle_alpha   90.00
_cell.angle_beta   90.00
_cell.angle_gamma   90.00
#
_symmetry.space_group_name_H-M   'P 1'
#
loop_
_entity.id
_entity.type
_entity.pdbx_description
1 polymer ?
#
loop_
_entity_poly.entity_id
_entity_poly.type
_entity_poly.pdbx_seq_one_letter_code
_entity_poly.pdbx_strand_id
1 'polypeptide(L)'
;MYLVEKKDKGLFTLPAKELSCENLKVMGSPLATRILETLSKGSSYPKEIAERLGVHEQKVYYHIKNFLKNGIVEVSGEESRQGATAKYYSLTRPSFFVRFKDPVRTGKLSEERKSEFLDPFIKNGSLNANIIIGSPHAHGPERSRSRDGFYGIDVALFLGTFLNYASKTNVRLDTELRSEDLRKNLILLGGPVVNKITERFNAKMPIRFDFKTKDIYSSITKKTYSADETGLIVRFPNPYKKDKHVLVLAGKRYSGTRAATIALVEHLETIEKGNALKPKIFAKVVEGIDADSDGTVDSLEFLE
;
A
#
# COMPACT_ATOMS: atom_id res chain seq x y z
N MET A 1 -12.10 -17.45 12.05
CA MET A 1 -10.93 -16.89 11.32
C MET A 1 -10.92 -17.49 9.93
N TYR A 2 -10.16 -16.91 8.99
CA TYR A 2 -10.05 -17.43 7.62
C TYR A 2 -8.58 -17.54 7.25
N LEU A 3 -8.22 -18.66 6.63
CA LEU A 3 -7.00 -18.75 5.81
C LEU A 3 -7.31 -18.03 4.50
N VAL A 4 -6.43 -17.13 4.08
CA VAL A 4 -6.55 -16.44 2.79
C VAL A 4 -5.36 -16.83 1.93
N GLU A 5 -5.64 -17.33 0.73
CA GLU A 5 -4.65 -17.77 -0.25
C GLU A 5 -4.81 -16.93 -1.52
N LYS A 6 -3.72 -16.29 -1.99
CA LYS A 6 -3.70 -15.56 -3.25
C LYS A 6 -3.26 -16.51 -4.36
N LYS A 7 -4.08 -16.65 -5.41
CA LYS A 7 -3.75 -17.37 -6.65
C LYS A 7 -3.86 -16.40 -7.83
N ASP A 8 -3.37 -16.78 -9.00
CA ASP A 8 -3.41 -15.93 -10.20
C ASP A 8 -4.83 -15.44 -10.55
N LYS A 9 -5.84 -16.23 -10.19
CA LYS A 9 -7.27 -15.94 -10.44
C LYS A 9 -7.97 -15.17 -9.31
N GLY A 10 -7.25 -14.69 -8.30
CA GLY A 10 -7.80 -13.86 -7.22
C GLY A 10 -7.55 -14.42 -5.81
N LEU A 11 -8.38 -13.98 -4.87
CA LEU A 11 -8.30 -14.34 -3.45
C LEU A 11 -9.26 -15.48 -3.13
N PHE A 12 -8.72 -16.53 -2.51
CA PHE A 12 -9.45 -17.68 -2.05
C PHE A 12 -9.44 -17.67 -0.51
N THR A 13 -10.57 -18.03 0.10
CA THR A 13 -10.68 -18.05 1.56
C THR A 13 -11.18 -19.41 2.04
N LEU A 14 -10.70 -19.83 3.20
CA LEU A 14 -11.10 -21.07 3.84
C LEU A 14 -11.34 -20.82 5.33
N PRO A 15 -12.52 -21.17 5.89
CA PRO A 15 -12.75 -21.04 7.33
C PRO A 15 -11.70 -21.81 8.13
N ALA A 16 -11.16 -21.15 9.16
CA ALA A 16 -10.05 -21.66 9.95
C ALA A 16 -10.32 -21.51 11.46
N LYS A 17 -9.82 -22.50 12.22
CA LYS A 17 -9.76 -22.46 13.69
C LYS A 17 -8.30 -22.39 14.12
N GLU A 18 -8.03 -21.48 15.05
CA GLU A 18 -6.73 -21.42 15.72
C GLU A 18 -6.64 -22.54 16.75
N LEU A 19 -5.49 -23.20 16.78
CA LEU A 19 -5.13 -24.24 17.74
C LEU A 19 -3.98 -23.77 18.63
N SER A 20 -3.90 -24.32 19.84
CA SER A 20 -2.72 -24.16 20.68
C SER A 20 -1.57 -25.03 20.18
N CYS A 21 -0.33 -24.68 20.56
CA CYS A 21 0.85 -25.48 20.22
C CYS A 21 0.76 -26.93 20.71
N GLU A 22 0.04 -27.18 21.81
CA GLU A 22 -0.16 -28.53 22.36
C GLU A 22 -0.98 -29.42 21.41
N ASN A 23 -1.91 -28.83 20.65
CA ASN A 23 -2.73 -29.55 19.68
C ASN A 23 -1.93 -30.04 18.46
N LEU A 24 -0.75 -29.47 18.17
CA LEU A 24 0.09 -29.91 17.04
C LEU A 24 0.52 -31.37 17.19
N LYS A 25 0.84 -31.79 18.41
CA LYS A 25 1.23 -33.19 18.70
C LYS A 25 0.11 -34.17 18.35
N VAL A 26 -1.14 -33.75 18.49
CA VAL A 26 -2.33 -34.57 18.24
C VAL A 26 -2.50 -34.85 16.74
N MET A 27 -2.18 -33.87 15.90
CA MET A 27 -2.31 -33.99 14.44
C MET A 27 -1.02 -34.46 13.74
N GLY A 28 0.12 -34.44 14.43
CA GLY A 28 1.44 -34.62 13.80
C GLY A 28 1.80 -36.04 13.35
N SER A 29 1.03 -37.07 13.75
CA SER A 29 1.34 -38.45 13.31
C SER A 29 0.76 -38.74 11.90
N PRO A 30 1.42 -39.58 11.08
CA PRO A 30 0.90 -39.93 9.75
C PRO A 30 -0.52 -40.49 9.74
N LEU A 31 -0.88 -41.29 10.75
CA LEU A 31 -2.22 -41.83 10.89
C LEU A 31 -3.25 -40.73 11.23
N ALA A 32 -2.89 -39.80 12.11
CA ALA A 32 -3.74 -38.66 12.45
C ALA A 32 -4.09 -37.83 11.20
N THR A 33 -3.09 -37.49 10.38
CA THR A 33 -3.29 -36.74 9.14
C THR A 33 -4.24 -37.48 8.18
N ARG A 34 -4.02 -38.79 7.95
CA ARG A 34 -4.88 -39.61 7.09
C ARG A 34 -6.33 -39.69 7.59
N ILE A 35 -6.53 -39.74 8.90
CA ILE A 35 -7.88 -39.71 9.50
C ILE A 35 -8.54 -38.35 9.24
N LEU A 36 -7.83 -37.24 9.47
CA LEU A 36 -8.35 -35.89 9.24
C LEU A 36 -8.65 -35.63 7.75
N GLU A 37 -7.82 -36.11 6.83
CA GLU A 37 -8.06 -36.08 5.37
C GLU A 37 -9.28 -36.93 4.96
N THR A 38 -9.58 -37.99 5.70
CA THR A 38 -10.80 -38.78 5.46
C THR A 38 -12.02 -37.98 5.91
N LEU A 39 -11.94 -37.34 7.08
CA LEU A 39 -13.00 -36.51 7.65
C LEU A 39 -13.21 -35.18 6.92
N SER A 40 -12.22 -34.69 6.18
CA SER A 40 -12.37 -33.47 5.35
C SER A 40 -13.28 -33.69 4.14
N LYS A 41 -13.48 -34.95 3.73
CA LYS A 41 -14.36 -35.34 2.63
C LYS A 41 -15.82 -35.55 3.06
N GLY A 42 -16.09 -35.61 4.36
CA GLY A 42 -17.41 -35.84 4.93
C GLY A 42 -17.36 -36.52 6.29
N SER A 43 -18.51 -36.66 6.95
CA SER A 43 -18.60 -37.34 8.24
C SER A 43 -18.39 -38.85 8.11
N SER A 44 -17.77 -39.48 9.11
CA SER A 44 -17.60 -40.95 9.16
C SER A 44 -17.49 -41.44 10.60
N TYR A 45 -17.81 -42.71 10.85
CA TYR A 45 -17.57 -43.36 12.14
C TYR A 45 -16.27 -44.19 12.12
N PRO A 46 -15.70 -44.54 13.29
CA PRO A 46 -14.34 -45.06 13.38
C PRO A 46 -14.07 -46.34 12.59
N LYS A 47 -15.05 -47.26 12.52
CA LYS A 47 -14.92 -48.51 11.76
C LYS A 47 -14.76 -48.27 10.25
N GLU A 48 -15.57 -47.40 9.65
CA GLU A 48 -15.44 -47.05 8.22
C GLU A 48 -14.10 -46.39 7.90
N ILE A 49 -13.60 -45.54 8.82
CA ILE A 49 -12.29 -44.93 8.68
C ILE A 49 -11.19 -46.00 8.76
N ALA A 50 -11.31 -46.95 9.70
CA ALA A 50 -10.36 -48.05 9.87
C ALA A 50 -10.28 -48.96 8.64
N GLU A 51 -11.44 -49.32 8.08
CA GLU A 51 -11.58 -50.12 6.85
C GLU A 51 -10.96 -49.39 5.65
N ARG A 52 -11.29 -48.10 5.43
CA ARG A 52 -10.70 -47.31 4.32
C ARG A 52 -9.19 -47.16 4.43
N LEU A 53 -8.66 -47.04 5.65
CA LEU A 53 -7.23 -46.78 5.86
C LEU A 53 -6.39 -48.06 6.02
N GLY A 54 -7.02 -49.23 6.13
CA GLY A 54 -6.35 -50.52 6.34
C GLY A 54 -5.67 -50.61 7.71
N VAL A 55 -6.29 -50.05 8.75
CA VAL A 55 -5.71 -49.98 10.10
C VAL A 55 -6.65 -50.56 11.15
N HIS A 56 -6.09 -50.92 12.31
CA HIS A 56 -6.87 -51.43 13.42
C HIS A 56 -7.81 -50.35 14.01
N GLU A 57 -9.09 -50.69 14.21
CA GLU A 57 -10.15 -49.76 14.63
C GLU A 57 -9.82 -49.03 15.95
N GLN A 58 -9.22 -49.72 16.93
CA GLN A 58 -8.79 -49.10 18.19
C GLN A 58 -7.81 -47.93 18.01
N LYS A 59 -6.93 -47.98 16.98
CA LYS A 59 -6.02 -46.86 16.68
C LYS A 59 -6.80 -45.64 16.19
N VAL A 60 -7.86 -45.86 15.41
CA VAL A 60 -8.75 -44.78 14.96
C VAL A 60 -9.51 -44.19 16.13
N TYR A 61 -10.10 -45.01 17.01
CA TYR A 61 -10.77 -44.53 18.22
C TYR A 61 -9.86 -43.66 19.10
N TYR A 62 -8.59 -44.08 19.27
CA TYR A 62 -7.61 -43.30 20.02
C TYR A 62 -7.43 -41.89 19.43
N HIS A 63 -7.27 -41.78 18.12
CA HIS A 63 -7.14 -40.48 17.46
C HIS A 63 -8.42 -39.65 17.51
N ILE A 64 -9.60 -40.24 17.23
CA ILE A 64 -10.89 -39.55 17.30
C ILE A 64 -11.15 -38.98 18.70
N LYS A 65 -10.88 -39.77 19.76
CA LYS A 65 -11.00 -39.30 21.15
C LYS A 65 -10.11 -38.10 21.43
N ASN A 66 -8.87 -38.14 20.95
CA ASN A 66 -7.95 -37.02 21.10
C ASN A 66 -8.39 -35.80 20.30
N PHE A 67 -8.88 -35.98 19.06
CA PHE A 67 -9.39 -34.88 18.26
C PHE A 67 -10.60 -34.20 18.90
N LEU A 68 -11.54 -34.98 19.46
CA LEU A 68 -12.72 -34.46 20.18
C LEU A 68 -12.30 -33.61 21.37
N LYS A 69 -11.40 -34.14 22.21
CA LYS A 69 -10.88 -33.44 23.39
C LYS A 69 -10.26 -32.08 23.05
N ASN A 70 -9.65 -31.98 21.86
CA ASN A 70 -8.99 -30.77 21.38
C ASN A 70 -9.88 -29.92 20.45
N GLY A 71 -11.16 -30.29 20.29
CA GLY A 71 -12.11 -29.58 19.44
C GLY A 71 -11.72 -29.50 17.97
N ILE A 72 -10.99 -30.51 17.47
CA ILE A 72 -10.62 -30.65 16.06
C ILE A 72 -11.80 -31.29 15.30
N VAL A 73 -12.42 -32.30 15.89
CA VAL A 73 -13.62 -32.96 15.38
C VAL A 73 -14.79 -32.79 16.35
N GLU A 74 -16.01 -32.99 15.85
CA GLU A 74 -17.25 -32.98 16.61
C GLU A 74 -18.14 -34.16 16.20
N VAL A 75 -19.14 -34.49 17.03
CA VAL A 75 -20.16 -35.48 16.68
C VAL A 75 -21.15 -34.82 15.73
N SER A 76 -21.25 -35.34 14.51
CA SER A 76 -22.12 -34.79 13.45
C SER A 76 -23.46 -35.52 13.35
N GLY A 77 -23.62 -36.66 14.04
CA GLY A 77 -24.84 -37.45 14.06
C GLY A 77 -24.66 -38.80 14.75
N GLU A 78 -25.77 -39.48 15.02
CA GLU A 78 -25.80 -40.83 15.57
C GLU A 78 -26.77 -41.69 14.73
N GLU A 79 -26.39 -42.93 14.41
CA GLU A 79 -27.21 -43.87 13.64
C GLU A 79 -27.22 -45.22 14.36
N SER A 80 -28.38 -45.88 14.42
CA SER A 80 -28.47 -47.25 14.96
C SER A 80 -28.14 -48.26 13.86
N ARG A 81 -27.10 -49.08 14.08
CA ARG A 81 -26.69 -50.14 13.16
C ARG A 81 -26.52 -51.45 13.92
N GLN A 82 -27.23 -52.49 13.48
CA GLN A 82 -27.12 -53.86 14.02
C GLN A 82 -27.20 -53.92 15.56
N GLY A 83 -28.07 -53.11 16.17
CA GLY A 83 -28.27 -53.09 17.63
C GLY A 83 -27.27 -52.23 18.42
N ALA A 84 -26.35 -51.50 17.76
CA ALA A 84 -25.43 -50.56 18.38
C ALA A 84 -25.54 -49.15 17.78
N THR A 85 -25.36 -48.12 18.62
CA THR A 85 -25.35 -46.72 18.16
C THR A 85 -23.97 -46.33 17.65
N ALA A 86 -23.87 -46.02 16.35
CA ALA A 86 -22.66 -45.51 15.72
C ALA A 86 -22.67 -43.97 15.72
N LYS A 87 -21.63 -43.36 16.31
CA LYS A 87 -21.42 -41.91 16.26
C LYS A 87 -20.61 -41.53 15.05
N TYR A 88 -21.13 -40.59 14.27
CA TYR A 88 -20.42 -39.98 13.15
C TYR A 88 -19.65 -38.75 13.62
N TYR A 89 -18.46 -38.60 13.08
CA TYR A 89 -17.57 -37.48 13.38
C TYR A 89 -17.29 -36.67 12.13
N SER A 90 -17.17 -35.35 12.27
CA SER A 90 -16.74 -34.43 11.21
C SER A 90 -15.70 -33.44 11.74
N LEU A 91 -14.94 -32.80 10.84
CA LEU A 91 -14.08 -31.69 11.24
C LEU A 91 -14.93 -30.50 11.70
N THR A 92 -14.52 -29.82 12.77
CA THR A 92 -15.18 -28.58 13.24
C THR A 92 -14.95 -27.40 12.29
N ARG A 93 -13.82 -27.42 11.57
CA ARG A 93 -13.44 -26.47 10.52
C ARG A 93 -12.65 -27.18 9.43
N PRO A 94 -12.70 -26.69 8.17
CA PRO A 94 -11.96 -27.28 7.07
C PRO A 94 -10.45 -26.97 7.12
N SER A 95 -10.02 -26.06 7.98
CA SER A 95 -8.60 -25.75 8.20
C SER A 95 -8.30 -25.37 9.64
N PHE A 96 -7.05 -25.63 10.04
CA PHE A 96 -6.53 -25.33 11.36
C PHE A 96 -5.15 -24.68 11.22
N PHE A 97 -4.81 -23.77 12.14
CA PHE A 97 -3.49 -23.11 12.15
C PHE A 97 -3.04 -22.84 13.58
N VAL A 98 -1.74 -22.59 13.75
CA VAL A 98 -1.13 -22.14 15.00
C VAL A 98 -0.53 -20.76 14.78
N ARG A 99 -0.69 -19.87 15.75
CA ARG A 99 -0.23 -18.49 15.68
C ARG A 99 0.90 -18.26 16.67
N PHE A 100 2.00 -17.70 16.18
CA PHE A 100 3.15 -17.28 17.00
C PHE A 100 3.22 -15.76 17.22
N LYS A 101 2.40 -14.99 16.48
CA LYS A 101 2.33 -13.52 16.54
C LYS A 101 0.93 -13.04 16.14
N ASP A 102 0.46 -11.96 16.75
CA ASP A 102 -0.83 -11.35 16.39
C ASP A 102 -0.87 -10.83 14.94
N PRO A 103 -2.01 -11.01 14.24
CA PRO A 103 -2.19 -10.43 12.91
C PRO A 103 -2.19 -8.91 12.99
N VAL A 104 -1.55 -8.26 12.02
CA VAL A 104 -1.56 -6.80 11.89
C VAL A 104 -2.65 -6.41 10.90
N ARG A 105 -3.35 -5.30 11.17
CA ARG A 105 -4.32 -4.75 10.24
C ARG A 105 -3.64 -4.39 8.92
N THR A 106 -4.05 -5.06 7.85
CA THR A 106 -3.71 -4.73 6.46
C THR A 106 -4.98 -4.67 5.63
N GLY A 107 -5.00 -3.87 4.57
CA GLY A 107 -6.07 -3.89 3.56
C GLY A 107 -5.59 -4.31 2.19
N LYS A 108 -4.34 -4.80 2.07
CA LYS A 108 -3.85 -5.54 0.91
C LYS A 108 -3.15 -6.82 1.35
N LEU A 109 -3.39 -7.89 0.59
CA LEU A 109 -2.70 -9.18 0.71
C LEU A 109 -1.42 -9.24 -0.14
N SER A 110 -1.14 -8.22 -0.95
CA SER A 110 0.08 -8.16 -1.76
C SER A 110 1.31 -7.87 -0.90
N GLU A 111 2.49 -8.24 -1.41
CA GLU A 111 3.74 -7.68 -0.92
C GLU A 111 3.61 -6.15 -0.84
N GLU A 112 4.13 -5.58 0.25
CA GLU A 112 4.24 -4.14 0.39
C GLU A 112 5.00 -3.63 -0.83
N ARG A 113 4.36 -2.86 -1.71
CA ARG A 113 5.07 -2.13 -2.74
C ARG A 113 5.97 -1.15 -2.00
N LYS A 114 7.28 -1.38 -2.04
CA LYS A 114 8.27 -0.54 -1.34
C LYS A 114 8.88 0.43 -2.33
N SER A 115 9.18 1.63 -1.86
CA SER A 115 9.77 2.69 -2.65
C SER A 115 10.61 3.56 -1.73
N GLU A 116 11.94 3.52 -1.87
CA GLU A 116 12.84 4.35 -1.04
C GLU A 116 12.50 5.84 -1.19
N PHE A 117 12.05 6.25 -2.36
CA PHE A 117 11.60 7.61 -2.62
C PHE A 117 10.35 7.98 -1.80
N LEU A 118 9.39 7.06 -1.67
CA LEU A 118 8.13 7.29 -0.94
C LEU A 118 8.19 6.93 0.55
N ASP A 119 9.21 6.21 1.02
CA ASP A 119 9.36 5.74 2.40
C ASP A 119 9.10 6.81 3.48
N PRO A 120 9.52 8.09 3.33
CA PRO A 120 9.20 9.11 4.32
C PRO A 120 7.70 9.41 4.40
N PHE A 121 6.99 9.31 3.27
CA PHE A 121 5.59 9.68 3.08
C PHE A 121 4.63 8.50 3.26
N ILE A 122 5.11 7.26 3.15
CA ILE A 122 4.33 6.04 3.38
C ILE A 122 4.99 5.24 4.49
N LYS A 123 4.31 5.10 5.63
CA LYS A 123 4.81 4.35 6.79
C LYS A 123 3.84 3.26 7.18
N ASN A 124 4.29 2.00 7.17
CA ASN A 124 3.48 0.83 7.54
C ASN A 124 2.15 0.75 6.76
N GLY A 125 2.20 1.02 5.45
CA GLY A 125 1.01 1.06 4.59
C GLY A 125 0.03 2.21 4.89
N SER A 126 0.48 3.27 5.56
CA SER A 126 -0.30 4.49 5.81
C SER A 126 0.35 5.72 5.23
N LEU A 127 -0.47 6.68 4.79
CA LEU A 127 0.00 8.01 4.45
C LEU A 127 0.51 8.71 5.72
N ASN A 128 1.78 9.09 5.69
CA ASN A 128 2.52 9.77 6.75
C ASN A 128 2.93 11.18 6.28
N ALA A 129 2.04 11.89 5.62
CA ALA A 129 2.27 13.22 5.07
C ALA A 129 0.98 14.03 4.97
N ASN A 130 1.10 15.36 4.97
CA ASN A 130 0.02 16.24 4.51
C ASN A 130 0.21 16.54 3.02
N ILE A 131 -0.85 16.43 2.24
CA ILE A 131 -0.89 16.86 0.83
C ILE A 131 -1.40 18.30 0.80
N ILE A 132 -0.58 19.21 0.30
CA ILE A 132 -0.85 20.65 0.30
C ILE A 132 -1.11 21.11 -1.12
N ILE A 133 -2.30 21.63 -1.35
CA ILE A 133 -2.72 22.21 -2.62
C ILE A 133 -2.88 23.74 -2.47
N GLY A 134 -2.69 24.47 -3.56
CA GLY A 134 -2.96 25.90 -3.58
C GLY A 134 -4.43 26.23 -3.36
N SER A 135 -4.74 27.32 -2.63
CA SER A 135 -6.12 27.76 -2.43
C SER A 135 -6.80 28.15 -3.76
N PRO A 136 -8.07 27.74 -3.98
CA PRO A 136 -8.86 28.18 -5.14
C PRO A 136 -9.29 29.65 -5.03
N HIS A 137 -9.20 30.23 -3.82
CA HIS A 137 -9.47 31.64 -3.58
C HIS A 137 -8.24 32.48 -3.88
N ALA A 138 -8.45 33.67 -4.45
CA ALA A 138 -7.36 34.59 -4.75
C ALA A 138 -6.65 35.03 -3.46
N HIS A 139 -5.34 34.83 -3.40
CA HIS A 139 -4.54 35.20 -2.23
C HIS A 139 -3.08 35.51 -2.63
N GLY A 140 -2.34 36.12 -1.69
CA GLY A 140 -0.98 36.57 -1.92
C GLY A 140 -0.85 37.79 -2.85
N PRO A 141 0.38 38.25 -3.11
CA PRO A 141 0.63 39.46 -3.89
C PRO A 141 0.10 39.38 -5.33
N GLU A 142 0.19 38.20 -5.97
CA GLU A 142 -0.24 37.99 -7.36
C GLU A 142 -1.74 37.72 -7.51
N ARG A 143 -2.52 37.65 -6.39
CA ARG A 143 -3.96 37.33 -6.36
C ARG A 143 -4.38 36.15 -7.26
N SER A 144 -3.47 35.19 -7.42
CA SER A 144 -3.67 34.05 -8.31
C SER A 144 -4.61 33.04 -7.67
N ARG A 145 -5.36 32.33 -8.51
CA ARG A 145 -6.25 31.23 -8.09
C ARG A 145 -5.62 29.92 -8.53
N SER A 146 -5.51 28.96 -7.62
CA SER A 146 -5.08 27.62 -7.99
C SER A 146 -6.15 26.95 -8.86
N ARG A 147 -5.73 26.43 -10.01
CA ARG A 147 -6.54 25.52 -10.85
C ARG A 147 -6.03 24.09 -10.78
N ASP A 148 -4.85 23.87 -10.20
CA ASP A 148 -4.07 22.63 -10.29
C ASP A 148 -4.50 21.57 -9.26
N GLY A 149 -5.47 21.89 -8.41
CA GLY A 149 -5.88 21.03 -7.28
C GLY A 149 -6.38 19.65 -7.69
N PHE A 150 -6.92 19.50 -8.90
CA PHE A 150 -7.42 18.22 -9.39
C PHE A 150 -6.32 17.23 -9.77
N TYR A 151 -5.11 17.69 -10.14
CA TYR A 151 -3.95 16.79 -10.33
C TYR A 151 -3.56 16.07 -9.03
N GLY A 152 -3.95 16.62 -7.87
CA GLY A 152 -3.80 15.94 -6.59
C GLY A 152 -4.61 14.65 -6.47
N ILE A 153 -5.64 14.45 -7.30
CA ILE A 153 -6.43 13.22 -7.32
C ILE A 153 -5.59 12.06 -7.87
N ASP A 154 -4.87 12.26 -8.98
CA ASP A 154 -4.02 11.23 -9.58
C ASP A 154 -2.89 10.84 -8.62
N VAL A 155 -2.26 11.83 -7.99
CA VAL A 155 -1.27 11.59 -6.92
C VAL A 155 -1.88 10.80 -5.76
N ALA A 156 -3.10 11.14 -5.32
CA ALA A 156 -3.75 10.45 -4.21
C ALA A 156 -4.12 9.00 -4.55
N LEU A 157 -4.63 8.74 -5.75
CA LEU A 157 -4.93 7.39 -6.24
C LEU A 157 -3.66 6.54 -6.35
N PHE A 158 -2.61 7.12 -6.93
CA PHE A 158 -1.30 6.50 -7.02
C PHE A 158 -0.72 6.15 -5.65
N LEU A 159 -0.68 7.10 -4.71
CA LEU A 159 -0.23 6.85 -3.34
C LEU A 159 -1.11 5.80 -2.65
N GLY A 160 -2.41 5.78 -2.94
CA GLY A 160 -3.36 4.74 -2.52
C GLY A 160 -2.93 3.33 -2.92
N THR A 161 -2.16 3.16 -3.99
CA THR A 161 -1.58 1.85 -4.37
C THR A 161 -0.55 1.33 -3.37
N PHE A 162 0.06 2.21 -2.56
CA PHE A 162 1.00 1.89 -1.48
C PHE A 162 0.32 1.77 -0.11
N LEU A 163 -0.95 2.16 0.01
CA LEU A 163 -1.68 2.13 1.27
C LEU A 163 -2.36 0.77 1.51
N ASN A 164 -2.38 0.37 2.78
CA ASN A 164 -3.14 -0.75 3.32
C ASN A 164 -4.49 -0.29 3.88
N TYR A 165 -4.68 0.98 4.21
CA TYR A 165 -5.97 1.49 4.66
C TYR A 165 -6.06 2.98 4.37
N ALA A 166 -7.29 3.47 4.24
CA ALA A 166 -7.53 4.90 4.12
C ALA A 166 -7.04 5.61 5.39
N SER A 167 -6.16 6.60 5.21
CA SER A 167 -5.74 7.48 6.30
C SER A 167 -6.85 8.45 6.68
N LYS A 168 -6.69 9.14 7.82
CA LYS A 168 -7.47 10.35 8.11
C LYS A 168 -7.28 11.40 7.00
N THR A 169 -8.18 12.37 6.94
CA THR A 169 -8.09 13.50 5.99
C THR A 169 -6.77 14.25 6.18
N ASN A 170 -5.93 14.18 5.15
CA ASN A 170 -4.56 14.70 5.16
C ASN A 170 -4.31 15.75 4.06
N VAL A 171 -5.37 16.16 3.35
CA VAL A 171 -5.32 17.24 2.35
C VAL A 171 -5.61 18.56 3.03
N ARG A 172 -4.82 19.59 2.74
CA ARG A 172 -4.98 20.96 3.27
C ARG A 172 -4.71 21.99 2.19
N LEU A 173 -5.37 23.14 2.30
CA LEU A 173 -4.98 24.31 1.51
C LEU A 173 -3.70 24.91 2.09
N ASP A 174 -2.87 25.49 1.23
CA ASP A 174 -1.66 26.20 1.63
C ASP A 174 -1.89 27.32 2.66
N THR A 175 -3.06 27.96 2.61
CA THR A 175 -3.52 29.00 3.56
C THR A 175 -3.97 28.46 4.93
N GLU A 176 -4.22 27.15 5.06
CA GLU A 176 -4.69 26.52 6.29
C GLU A 176 -3.56 26.01 7.18
N LEU A 177 -2.32 25.96 6.69
CA LEU A 177 -1.21 25.43 7.47
C LEU A 177 -0.91 26.28 8.69
N ARG A 178 -0.55 25.58 9.77
CA ARG A 178 -0.01 26.16 11.00
C ARG A 178 1.42 25.68 11.22
N SER A 179 2.13 26.30 12.16
CA SER A 179 3.55 26.02 12.44
C SER A 179 3.83 24.55 12.75
N GLU A 180 2.87 23.85 13.37
CA GLU A 180 2.98 22.41 13.67
C GLU A 180 2.87 21.54 12.43
N ASP A 181 2.03 21.92 11.46
CA ASP A 181 1.87 21.20 10.20
C ASP A 181 3.14 21.29 9.33
N LEU A 182 3.82 22.44 9.36
CA LEU A 182 5.07 22.65 8.65
C LEU A 182 6.20 21.73 9.11
N ARG A 183 6.09 21.13 10.30
CA ARG A 183 7.06 20.16 10.85
C ARG A 183 6.73 18.71 10.49
N LYS A 184 5.72 18.43 9.67
CA LYS A 184 5.36 17.08 9.20
C LYS A 184 6.03 16.76 7.86
N ASN A 185 5.86 15.55 7.33
CA ASN A 185 6.17 15.34 5.91
C ASN A 185 5.12 16.04 5.06
N LEU A 186 5.54 16.64 3.95
CA LEU A 186 4.67 17.44 3.10
C LEU A 186 4.81 17.00 1.64
N ILE A 187 3.69 16.87 0.96
CA ILE A 187 3.62 16.73 -0.50
C ILE A 187 2.97 18.01 -1.02
N LEU A 188 3.72 18.84 -1.72
CA LEU A 188 3.29 20.14 -2.22
C LEU A 188 2.95 20.01 -3.70
N LEU A 189 1.73 20.43 -4.06
CA LEU A 189 1.25 20.47 -5.42
C LEU A 189 1.09 21.93 -5.86
N GLY A 190 1.67 22.25 -7.01
CA GLY A 190 1.60 23.57 -7.63
C GLY A 190 2.79 24.46 -7.34
N GLY A 191 3.06 25.34 -8.31
CA GLY A 191 4.17 26.29 -8.29
C GLY A 191 4.02 27.42 -7.26
N PRO A 192 5.07 28.23 -7.04
CA PRO A 192 5.15 29.25 -6.00
C PRO A 192 4.11 30.37 -6.14
N VAL A 193 3.58 30.58 -7.35
CA VAL A 193 2.53 31.57 -7.62
C VAL A 193 1.21 31.17 -6.94
N VAL A 194 0.88 29.88 -6.94
CA VAL A 194 -0.41 29.36 -6.46
C VAL A 194 -0.30 28.58 -5.15
N ASN A 195 0.91 28.25 -4.70
CA ASN A 195 1.17 27.55 -3.44
C ASN A 195 2.26 28.28 -2.63
N LYS A 196 1.85 28.95 -1.54
CA LYS A 196 2.73 29.75 -0.67
C LYS A 196 3.75 28.94 0.11
N ILE A 197 3.50 27.65 0.30
CA ILE A 197 4.49 26.76 0.92
C ILE A 197 5.59 26.43 -0.08
N THR A 198 5.24 26.17 -1.35
CA THR A 198 6.23 26.01 -2.44
C THR A 198 7.10 27.26 -2.59
N GLU A 199 6.50 28.45 -2.59
CA GLU A 199 7.23 29.74 -2.61
C GLU A 199 8.25 29.83 -1.47
N ARG A 200 7.81 29.54 -0.24
CA ARG A 200 8.65 29.61 0.96
C ARG A 200 9.84 28.65 0.91
N PHE A 201 9.66 27.47 0.32
CA PHE A 201 10.70 26.44 0.24
C PHE A 201 11.57 26.52 -1.00
N ASN A 202 11.21 27.35 -1.98
CA ASN A 202 11.88 27.45 -3.26
C ASN A 202 13.42 27.61 -3.16
N ALA A 203 13.90 28.47 -2.26
CA ALA A 203 15.33 28.70 -2.06
C ALA A 203 16.10 27.50 -1.46
N LYS A 204 15.40 26.51 -0.90
CA LYS A 204 16.00 25.31 -0.31
C LYS A 204 16.14 24.16 -1.31
N MET A 205 15.50 24.25 -2.47
CA MET A 205 15.52 23.22 -3.48
C MET A 205 16.73 23.35 -4.42
N PRO A 206 17.35 22.23 -4.84
CA PRO A 206 18.44 22.23 -5.82
C PRO A 206 17.96 22.56 -7.24
N ILE A 207 16.71 22.24 -7.55
CA ILE A 207 15.98 22.63 -8.76
C ILE A 207 14.80 23.47 -8.29
N ARG A 208 14.68 24.70 -8.79
CA ARG A 208 13.80 25.72 -8.20
C ARG A 208 13.32 26.71 -9.25
N PHE A 209 12.31 27.50 -8.90
CA PHE A 209 11.81 28.57 -9.75
C PHE A 209 12.66 29.83 -9.59
N ASP A 210 13.01 30.49 -10.69
CA ASP A 210 13.50 31.87 -10.66
C ASP A 210 12.29 32.82 -10.54
N PHE A 211 12.24 33.65 -9.49
CA PHE A 211 11.07 34.52 -9.28
C PHE A 211 10.99 35.71 -10.24
N LYS A 212 12.07 36.06 -10.94
CA LYS A 212 12.06 37.13 -11.95
C LYS A 212 11.51 36.60 -13.27
N THR A 213 12.02 35.46 -13.75
CA THR A 213 11.63 34.92 -15.05
C THR A 213 10.48 33.92 -14.98
N LYS A 214 10.23 33.35 -13.79
CA LYS A 214 9.31 32.22 -13.53
C LYS A 214 9.79 30.89 -14.14
N ASP A 215 11.00 30.86 -14.67
CA ASP A 215 11.60 29.65 -15.24
C ASP A 215 12.10 28.69 -14.17
N ILE A 216 12.33 27.44 -14.53
CA ILE A 216 12.93 26.45 -13.65
C ILE A 216 14.45 26.47 -13.84
N TYR A 217 15.20 26.63 -12.75
CA TYR A 217 16.65 26.63 -12.73
C TYR A 217 17.18 25.45 -11.91
N SER A 218 18.08 24.67 -12.50
CA SER A 218 18.82 23.62 -11.81
C SER A 218 20.19 24.12 -11.37
N SER A 219 20.42 24.15 -10.05
CA SER A 219 21.75 24.43 -9.50
C SER A 219 22.73 23.27 -9.66
N ILE A 220 22.24 22.08 -10.05
CA ILE A 220 23.03 20.86 -10.27
C ILE A 220 23.67 20.93 -11.66
N THR A 221 22.87 21.10 -12.71
CA THR A 221 23.33 21.15 -14.12
C THR A 221 23.67 22.57 -14.59
N LYS A 222 23.27 23.60 -13.84
CA LYS A 222 23.37 25.03 -14.21
C LYS A 222 22.49 25.41 -15.41
N LYS A 223 21.52 24.57 -15.77
CA LYS A 223 20.56 24.83 -16.85
C LYS A 223 19.32 25.60 -16.36
N THR A 224 18.74 26.37 -17.26
CA THR A 224 17.44 27.02 -17.10
C THR A 224 16.49 26.45 -18.13
N TYR A 225 15.26 26.20 -17.70
CA TYR A 225 14.19 25.59 -18.48
C TYR A 225 12.99 26.55 -18.49
N SER A 226 12.64 27.03 -19.68
CA SER A 226 11.72 28.16 -19.86
C SER A 226 10.41 27.79 -20.56
N ALA A 227 10.20 26.54 -20.98
CA ALA A 227 8.93 26.12 -21.57
C ALA A 227 7.81 26.13 -20.51
N ASP A 228 6.58 26.42 -20.93
CA ASP A 228 5.45 26.54 -20.01
C ASP A 228 5.02 25.16 -19.47
N GLU A 229 5.25 24.12 -20.26
CA GLU A 229 5.05 22.69 -20.00
C GLU A 229 6.14 22.10 -19.10
N THR A 230 7.16 22.87 -18.70
CA THR A 230 8.21 22.36 -17.82
C THR A 230 7.71 22.21 -16.38
N GLY A 231 7.91 21.00 -15.84
CA GLY A 231 7.66 20.59 -14.46
C GLY A 231 8.94 20.24 -13.70
N LEU A 232 8.89 20.30 -12.37
CA LEU A 232 9.90 19.76 -11.47
C LEU A 232 9.31 18.76 -10.48
N ILE A 233 10.12 17.75 -10.14
CA ILE A 233 9.87 16.77 -9.09
C ILE A 233 11.06 16.83 -8.14
N VAL A 234 10.85 17.31 -6.92
CA VAL A 234 11.95 17.48 -5.95
C VAL A 234 11.56 16.93 -4.58
N ARG A 235 12.33 15.96 -4.09
CA ARG A 235 12.26 15.46 -2.72
C ARG A 235 13.50 15.89 -1.93
N PHE A 236 13.30 16.53 -0.79
CA PHE A 236 14.40 17.03 0.05
C PHE A 236 14.02 17.02 1.55
N PRO A 237 15.00 17.11 2.47
CA PRO A 237 14.74 17.20 3.90
C PRO A 237 13.92 18.45 4.25
N ASN A 238 12.95 18.31 5.14
CA ASN A 238 12.08 19.40 5.56
C ASN A 238 12.89 20.46 6.35
N PRO A 239 12.90 21.74 5.93
CA PRO A 239 13.66 22.80 6.58
C PRO A 239 13.26 23.05 8.04
N TYR A 240 12.03 22.73 8.44
CA TYR A 240 11.54 22.92 9.81
C TYR A 240 11.78 21.70 10.71
N LYS A 241 12.07 20.53 10.13
CA LYS A 241 12.32 19.30 10.87
C LYS A 241 13.12 18.29 10.02
N LYS A 242 14.42 18.14 10.29
CA LYS A 242 15.37 17.40 9.43
C LYS A 242 15.09 15.91 9.24
N ASP A 243 14.38 15.25 10.17
CA ASP A 243 13.94 13.86 10.03
C ASP A 243 12.66 13.69 9.18
N LYS A 244 12.08 14.80 8.72
CA LYS A 244 10.93 14.82 7.81
C LYS A 244 11.36 15.28 6.43
N HIS A 245 10.50 15.05 5.44
CA HIS A 245 10.78 15.33 4.04
C HIS A 245 9.66 16.12 3.39
N VAL A 246 10.02 16.84 2.33
CA VAL A 246 9.10 17.56 1.45
C VAL A 246 9.27 16.98 0.06
N LEU A 247 8.15 16.66 -0.60
CA LEU A 247 8.06 16.36 -2.02
C LEU A 247 7.33 17.52 -2.70
N VAL A 248 7.89 18.06 -3.77
CA VAL A 248 7.27 19.13 -4.57
C VAL A 248 7.05 18.60 -5.97
N LEU A 249 5.81 18.68 -6.44
CA LEU A 249 5.41 18.47 -7.83
C LEU A 249 4.80 19.79 -8.32
N ALA A 250 5.50 20.47 -9.21
CA ALA A 250 5.10 21.81 -9.64
C ALA A 250 5.63 22.13 -11.02
N GLY A 251 4.84 22.85 -11.81
CA GLY A 251 5.29 23.42 -13.08
C GLY A 251 5.38 24.93 -13.08
N LYS A 252 5.99 25.45 -14.14
CA LYS A 252 5.93 26.88 -14.48
C LYS A 252 4.49 27.34 -14.75
N ARG A 253 3.71 26.46 -15.39
CA ARG A 253 2.25 26.54 -15.56
C ARG A 253 1.59 25.24 -15.12
N TYR A 254 0.26 25.21 -15.21
CA TYR A 254 -0.55 24.04 -14.89
C TYR A 254 -0.16 22.82 -15.73
N SER A 255 0.23 23.02 -17.00
CA SER A 255 0.71 21.97 -17.91
C SER A 255 1.97 21.30 -17.36
N GLY A 256 2.94 22.08 -16.86
CA GLY A 256 4.12 21.54 -16.17
C GLY A 256 3.79 20.84 -14.84
N THR A 257 2.79 21.30 -14.09
CA THR A 257 2.32 20.57 -12.89
C THR A 257 1.71 19.21 -13.28
N ARG A 258 0.98 19.14 -14.41
CA ARG A 258 0.48 17.89 -14.98
C ARG A 258 1.63 16.96 -15.36
N ALA A 259 2.63 17.46 -16.10
CA ALA A 259 3.83 16.68 -16.46
C ALA A 259 4.53 16.10 -15.22
N ALA A 260 4.75 16.93 -14.19
CA ALA A 260 5.36 16.47 -12.94
C ALA A 260 4.54 15.40 -12.20
N THR A 261 3.21 15.48 -12.32
CA THR A 261 2.28 14.49 -11.75
C THR A 261 2.35 13.17 -12.50
N ILE A 262 2.27 13.21 -13.84
CA ILE A 262 2.40 12.02 -14.71
C ILE A 262 3.74 11.32 -14.43
N ALA A 263 4.83 12.09 -14.31
CA ALA A 263 6.15 11.54 -13.98
C ALA A 263 6.13 10.71 -12.70
N LEU A 264 5.47 11.19 -11.64
CA LEU A 264 5.36 10.47 -10.38
C LEU A 264 4.52 9.20 -10.52
N VAL A 265 3.38 9.29 -11.20
CA VAL A 265 2.38 8.22 -11.29
C VAL A 265 2.85 7.08 -12.19
N GLU A 266 3.44 7.41 -13.34
CA GLU A 266 3.76 6.46 -14.40
C GLU A 266 5.24 6.08 -14.46
N HIS A 267 6.12 6.93 -13.93
CA HIS A 267 7.57 6.78 -14.08
C HIS A 267 8.32 6.82 -12.73
N LEU A 268 7.71 6.30 -11.65
CA LEU A 268 8.31 6.23 -10.32
C LEU A 268 9.72 5.63 -10.34
N GLU A 269 9.93 4.52 -11.07
CA GLU A 269 11.23 3.84 -11.15
C GLU A 269 12.34 4.75 -11.70
N THR A 270 12.00 5.67 -12.60
CA THR A 270 12.94 6.67 -13.13
C THR A 270 13.25 7.76 -12.11
N ILE A 271 12.25 8.19 -11.34
CA ILE A 271 12.43 9.17 -10.25
C ILE A 271 13.29 8.58 -9.13
N GLU A 272 13.12 7.29 -8.82
CA GLU A 272 13.89 6.57 -7.80
C GLU A 272 15.38 6.45 -8.09
N LYS A 273 15.78 6.53 -9.37
CA LYS A 273 17.21 6.60 -9.75
C LYS A 273 17.87 7.93 -9.32
N GLY A 274 17.07 8.91 -8.92
CA GLY A 274 17.54 10.25 -8.56
C GLY A 274 18.09 11.03 -9.76
N ASN A 275 18.72 12.16 -9.48
CA ASN A 275 19.25 13.05 -10.51
C ASN A 275 20.39 12.39 -11.29
N ALA A 276 20.44 12.60 -12.62
CA ALA A 276 21.41 11.94 -13.49
C ALA A 276 22.88 12.23 -13.12
N LEU A 277 23.20 13.45 -12.66
CA LEU A 277 24.55 13.82 -12.24
C LEU A 277 24.81 13.56 -10.75
N LYS A 278 23.75 13.55 -9.93
CA LYS A 278 23.82 13.34 -8.48
C LYS A 278 22.74 12.35 -8.01
N PRO A 279 22.95 11.03 -8.17
CA PRO A 279 21.92 10.02 -7.92
C PRO A 279 21.31 10.04 -6.50
N LYS A 280 22.05 10.53 -5.50
CA LYS A 280 21.56 10.69 -4.12
C LYS A 280 20.60 11.88 -3.92
N ILE A 281 20.47 12.76 -4.91
CA ILE A 281 19.56 13.90 -4.89
C ILE A 281 18.35 13.57 -5.73
N PHE A 282 17.19 13.53 -5.10
CA PHE A 282 15.93 13.30 -5.78
C PHE A 282 15.38 14.60 -6.33
N ALA A 283 15.89 15.01 -7.49
CA ALA A 283 15.46 16.21 -8.19
C ALA A 283 15.50 15.97 -9.70
N LYS A 284 14.36 16.17 -10.36
CA LYS A 284 14.14 15.95 -11.79
C LYS A 284 13.46 17.15 -12.43
N VAL A 285 13.75 17.36 -13.72
CA VAL A 285 13.00 18.29 -14.59
C VAL A 285 12.35 17.47 -15.69
N VAL A 286 11.09 17.76 -15.95
CA VAL A 286 10.32 17.14 -17.03
C VAL A 286 9.72 18.20 -17.92
N GLU A 287 9.48 17.88 -19.18
CA GLU A 287 8.71 18.69 -20.11
C GLU A 287 7.52 17.89 -20.60
N GLY A 288 6.34 18.48 -20.46
CA GLY A 288 5.10 17.87 -20.91
C GLY A 288 4.96 17.88 -22.42
N ILE A 289 4.43 16.79 -22.97
CA ILE A 289 4.12 16.64 -24.39
C ILE A 289 2.63 16.33 -24.52
N ASP A 290 2.00 16.94 -25.53
CA ASP A 290 0.65 16.63 -25.99
C ASP A 290 0.78 15.72 -27.21
N ALA A 291 0.84 14.40 -26.97
CA ALA A 291 1.16 13.41 -28.00
C ALA A 291 -0.04 13.12 -28.91
N ASP A 292 -1.26 13.19 -28.39
CA ASP A 292 -2.49 13.00 -29.16
C ASP A 292 -3.08 14.30 -29.75
N SER A 293 -2.47 15.46 -29.43
CA SER A 293 -2.83 16.78 -29.93
C SER A 293 -4.22 17.26 -29.48
N ASP A 294 -4.69 16.83 -28.29
CA ASP A 294 -5.96 17.27 -27.71
C ASP A 294 -5.90 18.60 -26.93
N GLY A 295 -4.70 19.17 -26.80
CA GLY A 295 -4.42 20.39 -26.05
C GLY A 295 -4.00 20.14 -24.60
N THR A 296 -3.76 18.89 -24.20
CA THR A 296 -3.49 18.51 -22.81
C THR A 296 -2.28 17.58 -22.71
N VAL A 297 -1.31 17.92 -21.85
CA VAL A 297 -0.07 17.14 -21.63
C VAL A 297 -0.31 15.68 -21.19
N ASP A 298 -0.28 14.72 -22.10
CA ASP A 298 -0.59 13.30 -21.87
C ASP A 298 0.65 12.43 -21.63
N SER A 299 1.83 12.98 -21.92
CA SER A 299 3.12 12.32 -21.88
C SER A 299 4.20 13.33 -21.49
N LEU A 300 5.44 12.86 -21.35
CA LEU A 300 6.55 13.73 -20.95
C LEU A 300 7.91 13.19 -21.38
N GLU A 301 8.88 14.09 -21.39
CA GLU A 301 10.30 13.78 -21.45
C GLU A 301 11.02 14.22 -20.18
N PHE A 302 12.00 13.43 -19.73
CA PHE A 302 12.90 13.82 -18.65
C PHE A 302 14.06 14.65 -19.22
N LEU A 303 14.14 15.91 -18.80
CA LEU A 303 15.22 16.82 -19.20
C LEU A 303 16.44 16.76 -18.26
N GLU A 304 16.24 16.28 -17.04
CA GLU A 304 17.24 16.07 -15.98
C GLU A 304 16.77 15.02 -14.97
#